data_AF-A0A7K3YZC3-F1
#
_entry.id   AF-A0A7K3YZC3-F1
#
_cell.length_a   1.000
_cell.length_b   1.000
_cell.length_c   1.000
_cell.angle_alpha   90.00
_cell.angle_beta   90.00
_cell.angle_gamma   90.00
#
_symmetry.space_group_name_H-M   'P 1'
#
loop_
_entity.id
_entity.type
_entity.pdbx_description
1 polymer ?
#
loop_
_entity_poly.entity_id
_entity_poly.type
_entity_poly.pdbx_seq_one_letter_code
_entity_poly.pdbx_strand_id
1 'polypeptide(L)'
;EEVRSILAESKMMNADILIRGNATQDDLIDTIQGNRVYIPAFIAVNKVDLVDKERYLEIEHDIAERFGNPPLMISAAAGYHLEETKDAIYDCLGFMRVYLKPHGGEADLEEPLIIRTGSTVEDVCNKLHRDFTQKFRYARIWGKSVKHPGQRVGLTHKLADSDLLTIIAER
;
A
#
# COMPACT_ATOMS: atom_id res chain seq x y z
N GLU A 1 0.28 29.49 17.41
CA GLU A 1 0.02 30.67 16.55
C GLU A 1 0.06 30.27 15.07
N GLU A 2 1.10 29.55 14.65
CA GLU A 2 1.27 28.96 13.30
C GLU A 2 0.02 28.24 12.76
N VAL A 3 -0.57 27.33 13.55
CA VAL A 3 -1.81 26.62 13.18
C VAL A 3 -2.96 27.57 12.83
N ARG A 4 -3.12 28.66 13.58
CA ARG A 4 -4.19 29.64 13.37
C ARG A 4 -3.95 30.44 12.07
N SER A 5 -2.70 30.79 11.78
CA SER A 5 -2.34 31.49 10.54
C SER A 5 -2.65 30.64 9.30
N ILE A 6 -2.29 29.35 9.34
CA ILE A 6 -2.54 28.40 8.23
C ILE A 6 -4.03 28.22 7.97
N LEU A 7 -4.84 28.09 9.04
CA LEU A 7 -6.29 27.98 8.91
C LEU A 7 -6.93 29.27 8.38
N ALA A 8 -6.46 30.43 8.83
CA ALA A 8 -6.95 31.72 8.36
C ALA A 8 -6.67 31.91 6.85
N GLU A 9 -5.48 31.55 6.39
CA GLU A 9 -5.12 31.53 4.97
C GLU A 9 -5.98 30.54 4.17
N SER A 10 -6.27 29.39 4.76
CA SER A 10 -7.17 28.37 4.21
C SER A 10 -8.65 28.72 4.33
N LYS A 11 -8.99 29.94 4.78
CA LYS A 11 -10.35 30.47 4.97
C LYS A 11 -11.21 29.68 5.96
N MET A 12 -10.60 28.97 6.90
CA MET A 12 -11.27 28.26 8.00
C MET A 12 -11.28 29.13 9.26
N MET A 13 -12.44 29.71 9.58
CA MET A 13 -12.59 30.62 10.73
C MET A 13 -12.77 29.87 12.06
N ASN A 14 -13.45 28.72 12.04
CA ASN A 14 -13.72 27.88 13.20
C ASN A 14 -13.44 26.42 12.83
N ALA A 15 -12.57 25.75 13.59
CA ALA A 15 -12.26 24.33 13.41
C ALA A 15 -11.78 23.72 14.74
N ASP A 16 -12.18 22.49 15.01
CA ASP A 16 -11.60 21.66 16.06
C ASP A 16 -10.53 20.76 15.44
N ILE A 17 -9.27 20.95 15.85
CA ILE A 17 -8.14 20.18 15.33
C ILE A 17 -7.63 19.25 16.43
N LEU A 18 -7.54 17.96 16.10
CA LEU A 18 -6.94 16.95 16.96
C LEU A 18 -5.58 16.52 16.38
N ILE A 19 -4.49 16.97 17.00
CA ILE A 19 -3.13 16.56 16.65
C ILE A 19 -2.74 15.37 17.52
N ARG A 20 -2.27 14.28 16.89
CA ARG A 20 -1.76 13.09 17.58
C ARG A 20 -0.28 12.92 17.24
N GLY A 21 0.59 13.00 18.24
CA GLY A 21 2.05 12.89 18.05
C GLY A 21 2.70 14.20 17.62
N ASN A 22 3.81 14.10 16.90
CA ASN A 22 4.61 15.24 16.45
C ASN A 22 4.28 15.55 14.98
N ALA A 23 3.23 16.32 14.74
CA ALA A 23 2.88 16.81 13.40
C ALA A 23 3.65 18.09 13.07
N THR A 24 4.14 18.18 11.83
CA THR A 24 4.80 19.37 11.28
C THR A 24 3.79 20.34 10.66
N GLN A 25 4.27 21.53 10.30
CA GLN A 25 3.47 22.51 9.57
C GLN A 25 2.98 21.97 8.22
N ASP A 26 3.86 21.27 7.50
CA ASP A 26 3.55 20.69 6.20
C ASP A 26 2.49 19.59 6.31
N ASP A 27 2.54 18.75 7.35
CA ASP A 27 1.52 17.73 7.60
C ASP A 27 0.12 18.33 7.78
N LEU A 28 0.04 19.49 8.45
CA LEU A 28 -1.21 20.22 8.63
C LEU A 28 -1.72 20.77 7.29
N ILE A 29 -0.84 21.37 6.49
CA ILE A 29 -1.19 21.92 5.16
C ILE A 29 -1.67 20.79 4.24
N ASP A 30 -0.96 19.68 4.19
CA ASP A 30 -1.29 18.54 3.35
C ASP A 30 -2.64 17.92 3.75
N THR A 31 -2.92 17.86 5.05
CA THR A 31 -4.23 17.40 5.57
C THR A 31 -5.36 18.34 5.15
N ILE A 32 -5.14 19.66 5.21
CA ILE A 32 -6.15 20.67 4.83
C ILE A 32 -6.43 20.63 3.32
N GLN A 33 -5.39 20.48 2.49
CA GLN A 33 -5.55 20.47 1.03
C GLN A 33 -6.24 19.20 0.52
N GLY A 34 -6.01 18.04 1.17
CA GLY A 34 -6.69 16.79 0.86
C GLY A 34 -6.47 16.24 -0.56
N ASN A 35 -5.56 16.84 -1.33
CA ASN A 35 -5.25 16.52 -2.72
C ASN A 35 -3.89 15.84 -2.89
N ARG A 36 -3.19 15.57 -1.79
CA ARG A 36 -1.87 14.94 -1.78
C ARG A 36 -2.01 13.43 -1.90
N VAL A 37 -1.26 12.84 -2.82
CA VAL A 37 -1.15 11.40 -3.01
C VAL A 37 0.24 10.96 -2.56
N TYR A 38 0.30 10.22 -1.46
CA TYR A 38 1.53 9.66 -0.93
C TYR A 38 1.85 8.35 -1.65
N ILE A 39 2.98 8.30 -2.33
CA ILE A 39 3.41 7.15 -3.13
C ILE A 39 4.58 6.47 -2.42
N PRO A 40 4.55 5.14 -2.21
CA PRO A 40 5.70 4.39 -1.72
C PRO A 40 6.92 4.61 -2.63
N ALA A 41 8.08 4.84 -2.02
CA ALA A 41 9.33 5.04 -2.74
C ALA A 41 10.49 4.42 -1.96
N PHE A 42 11.51 3.96 -2.68
CA PHE A 42 12.79 3.54 -2.13
C PHE A 42 13.91 4.21 -2.93
N ILE A 43 15.09 4.30 -2.33
CA ILE A 43 16.25 4.98 -2.92
C ILE A 43 17.23 3.92 -3.41
N ALA A 44 17.61 4.01 -4.69
CA ALA A 44 18.67 3.18 -5.26
C ALA A 44 19.84 4.08 -5.70
N VAL A 45 21.04 3.81 -5.18
CA VAL A 45 22.26 4.53 -5.52
C VAL A 45 23.04 3.71 -6.53
N ASN A 46 23.19 4.26 -7.74
CA ASN A 46 23.88 3.59 -8.83
C ASN A 46 25.38 3.94 -8.88
N LYS A 47 26.14 3.16 -9.64
CA LYS A 47 27.59 3.30 -9.91
C LYS A 47 28.48 3.03 -8.69
N VAL A 48 28.08 2.08 -7.86
CA VAL A 48 28.86 1.70 -6.66
C VAL A 48 30.19 1.03 -6.98
N ASP A 49 30.41 0.65 -8.24
CA ASP A 49 31.69 0.19 -8.78
C ASP A 49 32.76 1.28 -8.83
N LEU A 50 32.38 2.56 -8.78
CA LEU A 50 33.30 3.70 -8.85
C LEU A 50 33.68 4.28 -7.48
N VAL A 51 33.16 3.72 -6.38
CA VAL A 51 33.36 4.27 -5.04
C VAL A 51 34.16 3.31 -4.17
N ASP A 52 35.02 3.86 -3.33
CA ASP A 52 35.75 3.10 -2.32
C ASP A 52 34.84 2.70 -1.15
N LYS A 53 35.28 1.72 -0.37
CA LYS A 53 34.52 1.16 0.76
C LYS A 53 34.14 2.21 1.81
N GLU A 54 35.02 3.18 2.07
CA GLU A 54 34.74 4.28 3.01
C GLU A 54 33.59 5.15 2.49
N ARG A 55 33.65 5.56 1.23
CA ARG A 55 32.63 6.38 0.59
C ARG A 55 31.30 5.65 0.44
N TYR A 56 31.33 4.34 0.22
CA TYR A 56 30.15 3.49 0.23
C TYR A 56 29.38 3.62 1.56
N LEU A 57 30.08 3.43 2.69
CA LEU A 57 29.48 3.47 4.03
C LEU A 57 28.98 4.88 4.38
N GLU A 58 29.71 5.92 3.98
CA GLU A 58 29.28 7.31 4.16
C GLU A 58 27.95 7.59 3.45
N ILE A 59 27.80 7.16 2.19
CA ILE A 59 26.58 7.36 1.41
C ILE A 59 25.42 6.57 2.02
N GLU A 60 25.68 5.32 2.42
CA GLU A 60 24.68 4.47 3.06
C GLU A 60 24.15 5.10 4.35
N HIS A 61 25.05 5.59 5.21
CA HIS A 61 24.70 6.24 6.47
C HIS A 61 23.97 7.58 6.26
N ASP A 62 24.45 8.44 5.36
CA ASP A 62 23.83 9.75 5.08
C ASP A 62 22.39 9.59 4.58
N ILE A 63 22.14 8.63 3.69
CA ILE A 63 20.80 8.37 3.17
C ILE A 63 19.90 7.74 4.24
N ALA A 64 20.43 6.77 5.00
CA ALA A 64 19.67 6.14 6.08
C ALA A 64 19.23 7.16 7.15
N GLU A 65 20.09 8.12 7.49
CA GLU A 65 19.76 9.17 8.45
C GLU A 65 18.71 10.16 7.91
N ARG A 66 18.82 10.55 6.64
CA ARG A 66 17.90 11.52 6.02
C ARG A 66 16.50 10.97 5.75
N PHE A 67 16.42 9.72 5.31
CA PHE A 67 15.18 9.12 4.81
C PHE A 67 14.65 7.97 5.69
N GLY A 68 15.37 7.63 6.76
CA GLY A 68 14.97 6.60 7.73
C GLY A 68 15.13 5.16 7.25
N ASN A 69 15.56 4.94 5.99
CA ASN A 69 15.79 3.62 5.40
C ASN A 69 17.11 3.63 4.62
N PRO A 70 17.90 2.54 4.67
CA PRO A 70 19.12 2.43 3.90
C PRO A 70 18.83 2.38 2.39
N PRO A 71 19.69 2.97 1.55
CA PRO A 71 19.58 2.87 0.10
C PRO A 71 19.93 1.48 -0.40
N LEU A 72 19.36 1.10 -1.54
CA LEU A 72 19.84 -0.03 -2.31
C LEU A 72 21.05 0.39 -3.15
N MET A 73 22.21 -0.16 -2.83
CA MET A 73 23.48 0.16 -3.48
C MET A 73 23.68 -0.75 -4.71
N ILE A 74 23.67 -0.17 -5.92
CA ILE A 74 23.62 -0.94 -7.18
C ILE A 74 24.73 -0.53 -8.17
N SER A 75 25.10 -1.46 -9.05
CA SER A 75 25.86 -1.13 -10.26
C SER A 75 25.15 -1.68 -11.49
N ALA A 76 24.44 -0.81 -12.20
CA ALA A 76 23.72 -1.18 -13.41
C ALA A 76 24.65 -1.69 -14.53
N ALA A 77 25.91 -1.22 -14.57
CA ALA A 77 26.89 -1.64 -15.57
C ALA A 77 27.45 -3.04 -15.27
N ALA A 78 27.73 -3.34 -14.00
CA ALA A 78 28.24 -4.64 -13.57
C ALA A 78 27.12 -5.68 -13.32
N GLY A 79 25.86 -5.26 -13.31
CA GLY A 79 24.72 -6.11 -12.93
C GLY A 79 24.63 -6.37 -11.42
N TYR A 80 25.35 -5.60 -10.61
CA TYR A 80 25.40 -5.78 -9.16
C TYR A 80 24.08 -5.32 -8.51
N HIS A 81 23.48 -6.18 -7.68
CA HIS A 81 22.22 -5.96 -6.96
C HIS A 81 21.01 -5.61 -7.86
N LEU A 82 21.04 -5.99 -9.13
CA LEU A 82 19.94 -5.71 -10.05
C LEU A 82 18.70 -6.58 -9.79
N GLU A 83 18.87 -7.84 -9.39
CA GLU A 83 17.74 -8.71 -9.02
C GLU A 83 17.04 -8.22 -7.74
N GLU A 84 17.82 -7.85 -6.72
CA GLU A 84 17.29 -7.24 -5.49
C GLU A 84 16.55 -5.93 -5.77
N THR A 85 16.97 -5.18 -6.79
CA THR A 85 16.23 -3.98 -7.23
C THR A 85 14.87 -4.34 -7.78
N LYS A 86 14.75 -5.42 -8.55
CA LYS A 86 13.45 -5.88 -9.08
C LYS A 86 12.54 -6.34 -7.95
N ASP A 87 13.08 -7.08 -6.99
CA ASP A 87 12.34 -7.55 -5.82
C ASP A 87 11.86 -6.35 -4.98
N ALA A 88 12.73 -5.37 -4.72
CA ALA A 88 12.37 -4.15 -4.01
C ALA A 88 11.27 -3.34 -4.72
N ILE A 89 11.30 -3.26 -6.06
CA ILE A 89 10.22 -2.63 -6.85
C ILE A 89 8.91 -3.39 -6.65
N TYR A 90 8.94 -4.73 -6.73
CA TYR A 90 7.77 -5.56 -6.56
C TYR A 90 7.15 -5.40 -5.16
N ASP A 91 7.99 -5.40 -4.12
CA ASP A 91 7.56 -5.23 -2.74
C ASP A 91 6.97 -3.83 -2.50
N CYS A 92 7.58 -2.78 -3.07
CA CYS A 92 7.07 -1.40 -2.99
C CYS A 92 5.73 -1.21 -3.71
N LEU A 93 5.44 -1.98 -4.76
CA LEU A 93 4.14 -1.94 -5.43
C LEU A 93 3.01 -2.50 -4.54
N GLY A 94 3.37 -3.28 -3.52
CA GLY A 94 2.44 -3.79 -2.51
C GLY A 94 1.35 -4.63 -3.16
N PHE A 95 1.73 -5.68 -3.89
CA PHE A 95 0.75 -6.60 -4.45
C PHE A 95 0.36 -7.69 -3.45
N MET A 96 -0.90 -8.13 -3.55
CA MET A 96 -1.43 -9.27 -2.83
C MET A 96 -2.27 -10.14 -3.74
N ARG A 97 -2.23 -11.44 -3.49
CA ARG A 97 -2.95 -12.47 -4.22
C ARG A 97 -4.26 -12.76 -3.51
N VAL A 98 -5.36 -12.78 -4.26
CA VAL A 98 -6.67 -13.22 -3.77
C VAL A 98 -7.17 -14.34 -4.66
N TYR A 99 -7.49 -15.48 -4.04
CA TYR A 99 -7.96 -16.66 -4.73
C TYR A 99 -9.48 -16.67 -4.76
N LEU A 100 -10.07 -16.84 -5.93
CA LEU A 100 -11.52 -16.82 -6.09
C LEU A 100 -12.07 -18.23 -5.92
N LYS A 101 -13.12 -18.34 -5.11
CA LYS A 101 -13.82 -19.59 -4.87
C LYS A 101 -15.29 -19.46 -5.29
N PRO A 102 -15.75 -20.17 -6.33
CA PRO A 102 -17.15 -20.22 -6.72
C PRO A 102 -18.05 -20.77 -5.61
N HIS A 103 -19.33 -20.41 -5.65
CA HIS A 103 -20.30 -20.94 -4.69
C HIS A 103 -20.51 -22.45 -4.90
N GLY A 104 -20.09 -23.25 -3.91
CA GLY A 104 -20.22 -24.72 -3.95
C GLY A 104 -19.13 -25.45 -4.73
N GLY A 105 -18.15 -24.71 -5.29
CA GLY A 105 -16.99 -25.29 -5.96
C GLY A 105 -15.73 -25.30 -5.09
N GLU A 106 -14.67 -25.91 -5.63
CA GLU A 106 -13.32 -25.75 -5.10
C GLU A 106 -12.75 -24.39 -5.47
N ALA A 107 -11.76 -23.94 -4.69
CA ALA A 107 -11.09 -22.69 -4.98
C ALA A 107 -10.13 -22.85 -6.15
N ASP A 108 -10.07 -21.84 -7.00
CA ASP A 108 -8.99 -21.75 -7.97
C ASP A 108 -7.72 -21.30 -7.24
N LEU A 109 -6.76 -22.21 -7.14
CA LEU A 109 -5.44 -21.96 -6.55
C LEU A 109 -4.35 -21.78 -7.60
N GLU A 110 -4.69 -21.91 -8.89
CA GLU A 110 -3.77 -21.76 -10.01
C GLU A 110 -3.72 -20.31 -10.48
N GLU A 111 -4.89 -19.66 -10.58
CA GLU A 111 -5.01 -18.28 -11.08
C GLU A 111 -5.44 -17.29 -9.98
N PRO A 112 -4.49 -16.71 -9.22
CA PRO A 112 -4.82 -15.67 -8.25
C PRO A 112 -5.16 -14.34 -8.93
N LEU A 113 -6.13 -13.63 -8.38
CA LEU A 113 -6.36 -12.24 -8.70
C LEU A 113 -5.33 -11.37 -7.98
N ILE A 114 -4.45 -10.72 -8.75
CA ILE A 114 -3.46 -9.78 -8.20
C ILE A 114 -4.11 -8.41 -7.97
N ILE A 115 -4.12 -7.94 -6.72
CA ILE A 115 -4.63 -6.62 -6.31
C ILE A 115 -3.64 -5.92 -5.38
N ARG A 116 -3.87 -4.64 -5.08
CA ARG A 116 -2.98 -3.88 -4.20
C ARG A 116 -3.30 -4.18 -2.73
N THR A 117 -2.28 -4.14 -1.88
CA THR A 117 -2.41 -4.25 -0.43
C THR A 117 -3.30 -3.13 0.09
N GLY A 118 -4.21 -3.47 1.01
CA GLY A 118 -5.19 -2.53 1.54
C GLY A 118 -6.46 -2.40 0.70
N SER A 119 -6.53 -3.07 -0.46
CA SER A 119 -7.78 -3.22 -1.21
C SER A 119 -8.84 -3.96 -0.41
N THR A 120 -10.08 -3.62 -0.70
CA THR A 120 -11.29 -4.14 -0.07
C THR A 120 -11.99 -5.17 -0.95
N VAL A 121 -13.01 -5.84 -0.41
CA VAL A 121 -13.89 -6.72 -1.20
C VAL A 121 -14.55 -5.94 -2.35
N GLU A 122 -14.89 -4.67 -2.15
CA GLU A 122 -15.44 -3.81 -3.21
C GLU A 122 -14.48 -3.64 -4.39
N ASP A 123 -13.20 -3.42 -4.12
CA ASP A 123 -12.18 -3.28 -5.17
C ASP A 123 -12.06 -4.56 -6.01
N VAL A 124 -12.18 -5.72 -5.36
CA VAL A 124 -12.20 -7.01 -6.04
C VAL A 124 -13.45 -7.17 -6.91
N CYS A 125 -14.63 -6.85 -6.38
CA CYS A 125 -15.87 -6.87 -7.14
C CYS A 125 -15.77 -5.97 -8.39
N ASN A 126 -15.29 -4.74 -8.23
CA ASN A 126 -15.13 -3.78 -9.33
C ASN A 126 -14.09 -4.23 -10.36
N LYS A 127 -13.04 -4.92 -9.93
CA LYS A 127 -12.02 -5.47 -10.83
C LYS A 127 -12.53 -6.65 -11.66
N LEU A 128 -13.45 -7.45 -11.10
CA LEU A 128 -14.11 -8.54 -11.82
C LEU A 128 -15.16 -8.01 -12.78
N HIS A 129 -16.17 -7.31 -12.26
CA HIS A 129 -17.21 -6.65 -13.05
C HIS A 129 -18.04 -5.73 -12.16
N ARG A 130 -18.44 -4.56 -12.66
CA ARG A 130 -19.23 -3.56 -11.89
C ARG A 130 -20.55 -4.11 -11.33
N ASP A 131 -21.13 -5.10 -11.99
CA ASP A 131 -22.38 -5.75 -11.55
C ASP A 131 -22.23 -6.49 -10.22
N PHE A 132 -21.03 -7.00 -9.89
CA PHE A 132 -20.82 -7.70 -8.62
C PHE A 132 -21.03 -6.78 -7.43
N THR A 133 -20.64 -5.51 -7.56
CA THR A 133 -20.84 -4.50 -6.51
C THR A 133 -22.31 -4.15 -6.37
N GLN A 134 -23.04 -4.00 -7.49
CA GLN A 134 -24.46 -3.66 -7.48
C GLN A 134 -25.34 -4.78 -6.91
N LYS A 135 -25.02 -6.03 -7.24
CA LYS A 135 -25.75 -7.21 -6.79
C LYS A 135 -25.15 -7.83 -5.53
N PHE A 136 -24.22 -7.16 -4.86
CA PHE A 136 -23.50 -7.74 -3.73
C PHE A 136 -24.44 -8.01 -2.55
N ARG A 137 -24.49 -9.25 -2.07
CA ARG A 137 -25.19 -9.58 -0.82
C ARG A 137 -24.24 -9.67 0.36
N TYR A 138 -23.21 -10.51 0.23
CA TYR A 138 -22.13 -10.68 1.20
C TYR A 138 -20.98 -11.45 0.55
N ALA A 139 -19.80 -11.40 1.17
CA ALA A 139 -18.68 -12.26 0.81
C ALA A 139 -18.36 -13.24 1.95
N ARG A 140 -17.75 -14.37 1.62
CA ARG A 140 -17.13 -15.28 2.58
C ARG A 140 -15.64 -15.33 2.33
N ILE A 141 -14.87 -15.26 3.40
CA ILE A 141 -13.41 -15.30 3.31
C ILE A 141 -12.85 -16.46 4.12
N TRP A 142 -11.79 -17.08 3.61
CA TRP A 142 -10.90 -17.98 4.35
C TRP A 142 -9.48 -17.46 4.20
N GLY A 143 -8.82 -17.13 5.30
CA GLY A 143 -7.46 -16.58 5.25
C GLY A 143 -7.14 -15.78 6.50
N LYS A 144 -6.10 -14.95 6.39
CA LYS A 144 -5.55 -14.20 7.53
C LYS A 144 -6.33 -12.93 7.86
N SER A 145 -7.15 -12.42 6.92
CA SER A 145 -7.97 -11.22 7.14
C SER A 145 -9.15 -11.43 8.10
N VAL A 146 -9.58 -12.68 8.28
CA VAL A 146 -10.72 -13.06 9.11
C VAL A 146 -10.31 -13.91 10.29
N LYS A 147 -11.08 -13.82 11.39
CA LYS A 147 -10.81 -14.60 12.61
C LYS A 147 -11.27 -16.06 12.47
N HIS A 148 -12.31 -16.28 11.68
CA HIS A 148 -12.90 -17.60 11.48
C HIS A 148 -12.99 -17.93 9.99
N PRO A 149 -12.69 -19.18 9.59
CA PRO A 149 -12.81 -19.61 8.21
C PRO A 149 -14.28 -19.54 7.75
N GLY A 150 -14.50 -18.94 6.58
CA GLY A 150 -15.83 -18.77 6.00
C GLY A 150 -16.64 -17.64 6.64
N GLN A 151 -16.00 -16.74 7.38
CA GLN A 151 -16.64 -15.58 7.99
C GLN A 151 -17.29 -14.70 6.92
N ARG A 152 -18.52 -14.25 7.20
CA ARG A 152 -19.25 -13.33 6.33
C ARG A 152 -18.74 -11.91 6.53
N VAL A 153 -18.47 -11.22 5.42
CA VAL A 153 -17.99 -9.84 5.42
C VAL A 153 -18.74 -8.99 4.39
N GLY A 154 -18.67 -7.68 4.56
CA GLY A 154 -19.19 -6.68 3.62
C GLY A 154 -18.15 -6.16 2.63
N LEU A 155 -18.56 -5.21 1.80
CA LEU A 155 -17.74 -4.58 0.76
C LEU A 155 -16.50 -3.85 1.32
N THR A 156 -16.62 -3.21 2.49
CA THR A 156 -15.57 -2.40 3.12
C THR A 156 -14.48 -3.24 3.82
N HIS A 157 -14.62 -4.56 3.86
CA HIS A 157 -13.65 -5.42 4.51
C HIS A 157 -12.33 -5.44 3.73
N LYS A 158 -11.22 -5.20 4.43
CA LYS A 158 -9.87 -5.24 3.86
C LYS A 158 -9.39 -6.67 3.74
N LEU A 159 -8.90 -7.01 2.56
CA LEU A 159 -8.36 -8.33 2.25
C LEU A 159 -6.88 -8.40 2.63
N ALA A 160 -6.38 -9.62 2.80
CA ALA A 160 -4.97 -9.93 3.04
C ALA A 160 -4.41 -10.85 1.94
N ASP A 161 -3.08 -10.93 1.84
CA ASP A 161 -2.45 -11.83 0.87
C ASP A 161 -2.82 -13.29 1.12
N SER A 162 -3.09 -13.98 0.02
CA SER A 162 -3.51 -15.38 -0.06
C SER A 162 -4.89 -15.67 0.54
N ASP A 163 -5.74 -14.64 0.67
CA ASP A 163 -7.14 -14.85 1.07
C ASP A 163 -7.93 -15.58 -0.04
N LEU A 164 -8.80 -16.48 0.39
CA LEU A 164 -9.82 -17.12 -0.44
C LEU A 164 -11.13 -16.37 -0.32
N LEU A 165 -11.67 -15.90 -1.44
CA LEU A 165 -12.88 -15.08 -1.49
C LEU A 165 -13.99 -15.76 -2.30
N THR A 166 -15.16 -15.87 -1.69
CA THR A 166 -16.41 -16.19 -2.40
C THR A 166 -17.34 -14.99 -2.33
N ILE A 167 -17.75 -14.48 -3.49
CA ILE A 167 -18.75 -13.41 -3.60
C ILE A 167 -20.12 -14.04 -3.78
N ILE A 168 -21.09 -13.64 -2.95
CA ILE A 168 -22.48 -14.04 -3.08
C ILE A 168 -23.28 -12.83 -3.55
N ALA A 169 -23.83 -12.94 -4.75
CA ALA A 169 -24.71 -11.94 -5.34
C ALA A 169 -26.19 -12.28 -5.09
N GLU A 170 -27.03 -11.24 -4.99
CA GLU A 170 -28.48 -11.37 -5.10
C GLU A 170 -28.87 -11.67 -6.56
N ARG A 171 -30.00 -12.38 -6.73
CA ARG A 171 -30.52 -12.73 -8.05
C ARG A 171 -31.09 -11.51 -8.76
#